data_AF-A0A537LSF5-F1
#
_entry.id   AF-A0A537LSF5-F1
#
_cell.length_a   1.000
_cell.length_b   1.000
_cell.length_c   1.000
_cell.angle_alpha   90.00
_cell.angle_beta   90.00
_cell.angle_gamma   90.00
#
_symmetry.space_group_name_H-M   'P 1'
#
loop_
_entity.id
_entity.type
_entity.pdbx_description
1 polymer ?
#
loop_
_entity_poly.entity_id
_entity_poly.type
_entity_poly.pdbx_seq_one_letter_code
_entity_poly.pdbx_strand_id
1 'polypeptide(L)'
;MTTHRPTFDDLVATMGRLRGPGGCPWDREQTHRSLRPYLLEETYEALEAIDRGSPDDLRQELGDLLLQVVFHAQMAREAGTFTIEDVVAGLVDKLIRRHPHVFGDVRVEGSREVLANWETIKAQERTEGLHGREAGALTGLPRALPALALAQRTQDQAARAGFAWPDLRAALGKVREELAEFRRRPAPLPAPRRGAGAQGGVYRVPRPFCAHGGGRPGSRPPPHRVHRRRDVRAVACGSISSCR
;
A
#
# COMPACT_ATOMS: atom_id res chain seq x y z
N MET A 1 25.12 25.80 -19.11
CA MET A 1 25.30 24.44 -18.56
C MET A 1 24.01 23.69 -18.80
N THR A 2 23.98 22.76 -19.74
CA THR A 2 22.85 21.83 -19.91
C THR A 2 22.78 20.97 -18.66
N THR A 3 21.79 21.23 -17.81
CA THR A 3 21.51 20.41 -16.63
C THR A 3 21.00 19.05 -17.11
N HIS A 4 21.89 18.06 -17.10
CA HIS A 4 21.52 16.68 -17.38
C HIS A 4 20.52 16.21 -16.32
N ARG A 5 19.31 15.84 -16.74
CA ARG A 5 18.33 15.24 -15.83
C ARG A 5 18.67 13.76 -15.66
N PRO A 6 18.78 13.26 -14.42
CA PRO A 6 18.98 11.83 -14.17
C PRO A 6 17.88 10.98 -14.81
N THR A 7 18.29 9.83 -15.31
CA THR A 7 17.47 8.81 -15.93
C THR A 7 17.05 7.75 -14.91
N PHE A 8 16.19 6.81 -15.34
CA PHE A 8 15.87 5.65 -14.52
C PHE A 8 17.09 4.76 -14.25
N ASP A 9 17.99 4.63 -15.22
CA ASP A 9 19.22 3.84 -15.07
C ASP A 9 20.15 4.46 -14.01
N ASP A 10 20.19 5.79 -13.92
CA ASP A 10 20.92 6.50 -12.86
C ASP A 10 20.37 6.18 -11.47
N LEU A 11 19.05 6.04 -11.31
CA LEU A 11 18.42 5.60 -10.07
C LEU A 11 18.84 4.17 -9.71
N VAL A 12 18.78 3.24 -10.67
CA VAL A 12 19.18 1.84 -10.47
C VAL A 12 20.66 1.73 -10.09
N ALA A 13 21.52 2.50 -10.77
CA ALA A 13 22.95 2.56 -10.48
C ALA A 13 23.22 3.16 -9.10
N THR A 14 22.49 4.23 -8.73
CA THR A 14 22.60 4.86 -7.42
C THR A 14 22.24 3.87 -6.31
N MET A 15 21.13 3.14 -6.44
CA MET A 15 20.75 2.11 -5.48
C MET A 15 21.79 0.98 -5.38
N GLY A 16 22.33 0.55 -6.52
CA GLY A 16 23.43 -0.41 -6.56
C GLY A 16 24.68 0.08 -5.81
N ARG A 17 25.00 1.37 -5.90
CA ARG A 17 26.11 1.97 -5.15
C ARG A 17 25.82 2.07 -3.66
N LEU A 18 24.60 2.45 -3.27
CA LEU A 18 24.19 2.55 -1.87
C LEU A 18 24.27 1.19 -1.16
N ARG A 19 23.89 0.10 -1.83
CA ARG A 19 23.96 -1.26 -1.25
C ARG A 19 25.26 -2.01 -1.54
N GLY A 20 26.13 -1.48 -2.40
CA GLY A 20 27.41 -2.08 -2.74
C GLY A 20 28.48 -1.97 -1.65
N PRO A 21 29.68 -2.56 -1.85
CA PRO A 21 30.82 -2.39 -0.96
C PRO A 21 31.19 -0.91 -0.76
N GLY A 22 31.34 -0.48 0.49
CA GLY A 22 31.58 0.94 0.83
C GLY A 22 30.35 1.84 0.69
N GLY A 23 29.17 1.27 0.45
CA GLY A 23 27.89 1.97 0.45
C GLY A 23 27.34 2.23 1.86
N CYS A 24 26.08 2.64 1.92
CA CYS A 24 25.39 2.98 3.15
C CYS A 24 25.12 1.73 4.01
N PRO A 25 25.56 1.69 5.28
CA PRO A 25 25.32 0.55 6.17
C PRO A 25 23.84 0.25 6.39
N TRP A 26 23.01 1.30 6.55
CA TRP A 26 21.57 1.15 6.75
C TRP A 26 20.90 0.57 5.51
N ASP A 27 21.26 1.03 4.31
CA ASP A 27 20.68 0.48 3.09
C ASP A 27 21.03 -0.99 2.95
N ARG A 28 22.29 -1.39 3.24
CA ARG A 28 22.77 -2.77 3.12
C ARG A 28 22.09 -3.76 4.06
N GLU A 29 21.76 -3.35 5.28
CA GLU A 29 21.12 -4.24 6.26
C GLU A 29 19.62 -4.49 5.99
N GLN A 30 19.00 -3.70 5.09
CA GLN A 30 17.58 -3.88 4.78
C GLN A 30 17.29 -5.21 4.07
N THR A 31 16.08 -5.70 4.34
CA THR A 31 15.50 -6.91 3.75
C THR A 31 14.11 -6.58 3.19
N HIS A 32 13.56 -7.46 2.33
CA HIS A 32 12.17 -7.29 1.87
C HIS A 32 11.16 -7.14 3.03
N ARG A 33 11.43 -7.76 4.18
CA ARG A 33 10.54 -7.69 5.34
C ARG A 33 10.68 -6.39 6.13
N SER A 34 11.90 -5.87 6.28
CA SER A 34 12.12 -4.63 7.02
C SER A 34 11.59 -3.41 6.29
N LEU A 35 11.50 -3.47 4.94
CA LEU A 35 10.97 -2.37 4.12
C LEU A 35 9.44 -2.30 4.02
N ARG A 36 8.72 -3.36 4.39
CA ARG A 36 7.24 -3.41 4.35
C ARG A 36 6.52 -2.23 4.99
N PRO A 37 6.87 -1.76 6.21
CA PRO A 37 6.19 -0.62 6.81
C PRO A 37 6.37 0.65 5.99
N TYR A 38 7.57 0.92 5.46
CA TYR A 38 7.86 2.11 4.66
C TYR A 38 7.05 2.10 3.36
N LEU A 39 7.02 0.98 2.62
CA LEU A 39 6.17 0.87 1.43
C LEU A 39 4.69 1.21 1.70
N LEU A 40 4.18 0.83 2.87
CA LEU A 40 2.81 1.12 3.26
C LEU A 40 2.63 2.60 3.61
N GLU A 41 3.59 3.20 4.29
CA GLU A 41 3.65 4.63 4.61
C GLU A 41 3.62 5.47 3.32
N GLU A 42 4.57 5.24 2.40
CA GLU A 42 4.62 5.98 1.11
C GLU A 42 3.33 5.80 0.29
N THR A 43 2.68 4.63 0.39
CA THR A 43 1.39 4.40 -0.27
C THR A 43 0.31 5.33 0.31
N TYR A 44 0.26 5.51 1.63
CA TYR A 44 -0.73 6.39 2.24
C TYR A 44 -0.40 7.87 2.04
N GLU A 45 0.88 8.24 2.01
CA GLU A 45 1.29 9.62 1.71
C GLU A 45 0.94 9.97 0.26
N ALA A 46 1.17 9.08 -0.70
CA ALA A 46 0.74 9.26 -2.09
C ALA A 46 -0.78 9.42 -2.22
N LEU A 47 -1.56 8.61 -1.47
CA LEU A 47 -3.03 8.74 -1.44
C LEU A 47 -3.46 10.09 -0.84
N GLU A 48 -2.81 10.52 0.23
CA GLU A 48 -3.09 11.82 0.85
C GLU A 48 -2.76 12.98 -0.10
N ALA A 49 -1.65 12.90 -0.84
CA ALA A 49 -1.30 13.90 -1.84
C ALA A 49 -2.34 13.99 -2.98
N ILE A 50 -2.88 12.84 -3.41
CA ILE A 50 -3.99 12.76 -4.39
C ILE A 50 -5.24 13.45 -3.83
N ASP A 51 -5.64 13.11 -2.60
CA ASP A 51 -6.86 13.63 -1.98
C ASP A 51 -6.78 15.14 -1.73
N ARG A 52 -5.58 15.65 -1.42
CA ARG A 52 -5.32 17.09 -1.27
C ARG A 52 -5.14 17.82 -2.59
N GLY A 53 -4.98 17.10 -3.70
CA GLY A 53 -4.73 17.68 -5.02
C GLY A 53 -3.40 18.44 -5.10
N SER A 54 -2.37 17.97 -4.41
CA SER A 54 -1.04 18.60 -4.37
C SER A 54 -0.10 17.92 -5.37
N PRO A 55 0.22 18.55 -6.53
CA PRO A 55 1.05 17.91 -7.55
C PRO A 55 2.50 17.74 -7.12
N ASP A 56 3.02 18.64 -6.29
CA ASP A 56 4.40 18.58 -5.81
C ASP A 56 4.60 17.45 -4.80
N ASP A 57 3.69 17.32 -3.84
CA ASP A 57 3.70 16.20 -2.89
C ASP A 57 3.52 14.89 -3.67
N LEU A 58 2.54 14.82 -4.59
CA LEU A 58 2.32 13.61 -5.38
C LEU A 58 3.56 13.20 -6.17
N ARG A 59 4.29 14.16 -6.76
CA ARG A 59 5.54 13.88 -7.48
C ARG A 59 6.60 13.30 -6.54
N GLN A 60 6.68 13.79 -5.31
CA GLN A 60 7.61 13.29 -4.31
C GLN A 60 7.26 11.86 -3.89
N GLU A 61 6.00 11.63 -3.48
CA GLU A 61 5.57 10.31 -2.98
C GLU A 61 5.59 9.22 -4.06
N LEU A 62 5.34 9.57 -5.34
CA LEU A 62 5.54 8.66 -6.45
C LEU A 62 7.03 8.29 -6.65
N GLY A 63 7.93 9.22 -6.34
CA GLY A 63 9.37 8.97 -6.29
C GLY A 63 9.74 7.97 -5.18
N ASP A 64 9.15 8.12 -3.99
CA ASP A 64 9.41 7.22 -2.86
C ASP A 64 8.81 5.82 -3.08
N LEU A 65 7.64 5.72 -3.73
CA LEU A 65 7.12 4.44 -4.21
C LEU A 65 8.04 3.80 -5.25
N LEU A 66 8.60 4.58 -6.19
CA LEU A 66 9.55 4.08 -7.18
C LEU A 66 10.85 3.60 -6.51
N LEU A 67 11.33 4.31 -5.49
CA LEU A 67 12.47 3.91 -4.68
C LEU A 67 12.24 2.52 -4.07
N GLN A 68 11.07 2.26 -3.47
CA GLN A 68 10.75 0.94 -2.89
C GLN A 68 10.85 -0.19 -3.93
N VAL A 69 10.35 0.04 -5.16
CA VAL A 69 10.43 -0.95 -6.25
C VAL A 69 11.88 -1.24 -6.61
N VAL A 70 12.70 -0.21 -6.83
CA VAL A 70 14.12 -0.35 -7.18
C VAL A 70 14.91 -1.00 -6.04
N PHE A 71 14.61 -0.65 -4.79
CA PHE A 71 15.25 -1.24 -3.61
C PHE A 71 14.98 -2.75 -3.52
N HIS A 72 13.73 -3.18 -3.69
CA HIS A 72 13.38 -4.60 -3.72
C HIS A 72 14.04 -5.34 -4.89
N ALA A 73 14.07 -4.74 -6.09
CA ALA A 73 14.74 -5.33 -7.24
C ALA A 73 16.26 -5.45 -7.04
N GLN A 74 16.88 -4.46 -6.40
CA GLN A 74 18.30 -4.50 -6.05
C GLN A 74 18.61 -5.66 -5.09
N MET A 75 17.81 -5.85 -4.03
CA MET A 75 17.96 -6.99 -3.11
C MET A 75 17.75 -8.34 -3.81
N ALA A 76 16.80 -8.40 -4.73
CA ALA A 76 16.54 -9.61 -5.53
C ALA A 76 17.72 -9.94 -6.46
N ARG A 77 18.32 -8.91 -7.08
CA ARG A 77 19.52 -9.06 -7.91
C ARG A 77 20.70 -9.56 -7.11
N GLU A 78 20.92 -9.03 -5.91
CA GLU A 78 21.94 -9.50 -4.96
C GLU A 78 21.74 -10.97 -4.55
N ALA A 79 20.48 -11.42 -4.46
CA ALA A 79 20.12 -12.81 -4.17
C ALA A 79 20.11 -13.72 -5.41
N GLY A 80 20.35 -13.18 -6.62
CA GLY A 80 20.30 -13.94 -7.88
C GLY A 80 18.90 -14.44 -8.26
N THR A 81 17.82 -13.77 -7.82
CA THR A 81 16.44 -14.24 -8.05
C THR A 81 15.75 -13.53 -9.21
N PHE A 82 15.74 -12.19 -9.23
CA PHE A 82 15.23 -11.39 -10.34
C PHE A 82 15.86 -9.99 -10.31
N THR A 83 15.69 -9.27 -11.42
CA THR A 83 16.25 -7.94 -11.66
C THR A 83 15.17 -6.89 -11.86
N ILE A 84 15.54 -5.61 -11.94
CA ILE A 84 14.57 -4.54 -12.24
C ILE A 84 14.07 -4.67 -13.69
N GLU A 85 14.92 -5.14 -14.59
CA GLU A 85 14.60 -5.44 -15.97
C GLU A 85 13.52 -6.54 -16.06
N ASP A 86 13.61 -7.58 -15.24
CA ASP A 86 12.58 -8.63 -15.17
C ASP A 86 11.23 -8.07 -14.68
N VAL A 87 11.25 -7.16 -13.69
CA VAL A 87 10.04 -6.49 -13.19
C VAL A 87 9.39 -5.64 -14.29
N VAL A 88 10.20 -4.86 -15.01
CA VAL A 88 9.73 -4.02 -16.12
C VAL A 88 9.19 -4.88 -17.26
N ALA A 89 9.91 -5.92 -17.68
CA ALA A 89 9.49 -6.84 -18.73
C ALA A 89 8.14 -7.47 -18.39
N GLY A 90 8.00 -8.04 -17.18
CA GLY A 90 6.73 -8.61 -16.72
C GLY A 90 5.58 -7.60 -16.65
N LEU A 91 5.87 -6.33 -16.34
CA LEU A 91 4.87 -5.26 -16.37
C LEU A 91 4.45 -4.91 -17.82
N VAL A 92 5.42 -4.73 -18.71
CA VAL A 92 5.20 -4.37 -20.12
C VAL A 92 4.40 -5.46 -20.82
N ASP A 93 4.81 -6.73 -20.71
CA ASP A 93 4.12 -7.87 -21.31
C ASP A 93 2.67 -7.96 -20.81
N LYS A 94 2.46 -7.76 -19.50
CA LYS A 94 1.12 -7.75 -18.90
C LYS A 94 0.27 -6.60 -19.45
N LEU A 95 0.84 -5.41 -19.63
CA LEU A 95 0.12 -4.25 -20.15
C LEU A 95 -0.25 -4.46 -21.63
N ILE A 96 0.67 -4.92 -22.46
CA ILE A 96 0.41 -5.23 -23.87
C ILE A 96 -0.71 -6.27 -23.98
N ARG A 97 -0.59 -7.40 -23.26
CA ARG A 97 -1.58 -8.47 -23.29
C ARG A 97 -2.97 -8.03 -22.83
N ARG A 98 -3.05 -7.17 -21.82
CA ARG A 98 -4.34 -6.70 -21.27
C ARG A 98 -4.97 -5.54 -22.06
N HIS A 99 -4.28 -5.00 -23.06
CA HIS A 99 -4.79 -3.95 -23.94
C HIS A 99 -4.72 -4.38 -25.41
N PRO A 100 -5.39 -5.48 -25.80
CA PRO A 100 -5.41 -5.93 -27.20
C PRO A 100 -6.13 -4.95 -28.12
N HIS A 101 -6.85 -3.97 -27.56
CA HIS A 101 -7.48 -2.87 -28.28
C HIS A 101 -6.56 -1.69 -28.57
N VAL A 102 -5.38 -1.67 -27.94
CA VAL A 102 -4.32 -0.69 -28.23
C VAL A 102 -3.20 -1.34 -29.02
N PHE A 103 -2.82 -2.58 -28.67
CA PHE A 103 -1.64 -3.27 -29.21
C PHE A 103 -1.97 -4.47 -30.12
N GLY A 104 -3.23 -4.71 -30.41
CA GLY A 104 -3.69 -5.80 -31.29
C GLY A 104 -4.91 -5.39 -32.11
N ASP A 105 -5.73 -6.37 -32.49
CA ASP A 105 -6.83 -6.15 -33.45
C ASP A 105 -8.22 -6.02 -32.82
N VAL A 106 -8.33 -6.08 -31.49
CA VAL A 106 -9.63 -6.02 -30.81
C VAL A 106 -10.20 -4.61 -30.90
N ARG A 107 -11.41 -4.46 -31.42
CA ARG A 107 -12.13 -3.17 -31.40
C ARG A 107 -13.06 -3.11 -30.21
N VAL A 108 -13.16 -1.94 -29.59
CA VAL A 108 -14.02 -1.68 -28.43
C VAL A 108 -14.72 -0.33 -28.59
N GLU A 109 -16.00 -0.27 -28.26
CA GLU A 109 -16.82 0.94 -28.27
C GLU A 109 -16.96 1.48 -26.85
N GLY A 110 -15.89 2.12 -26.38
CA GLY A 110 -15.86 2.85 -25.12
C GLY A 110 -15.45 2.03 -23.89
N SER A 111 -15.43 2.72 -22.74
CA SER A 111 -14.80 2.22 -21.51
C SER A 111 -15.48 0.99 -20.91
N ARG A 112 -16.79 0.81 -21.13
CA ARG A 112 -17.53 -0.35 -20.61
C ARG A 112 -17.05 -1.66 -21.22
N GLU A 113 -16.83 -1.67 -22.54
CA GLU A 113 -16.35 -2.84 -23.25
C GLU A 113 -14.88 -3.13 -22.94
N VAL A 114 -14.06 -2.08 -22.77
CA VAL A 114 -12.68 -2.20 -22.26
C VAL A 114 -12.66 -2.92 -20.91
N LEU A 115 -13.51 -2.50 -19.96
CA LEU A 115 -13.58 -3.10 -18.63
C LEU A 115 -14.05 -4.57 -18.67
N ALA A 116 -15.03 -4.88 -19.53
CA ALA A 116 -15.51 -6.25 -19.71
C ALA A 116 -14.41 -7.15 -20.28
N ASN A 117 -13.71 -6.70 -21.33
CA ASN A 117 -12.59 -7.43 -21.91
C ASN A 117 -11.45 -7.63 -20.90
N TRP A 118 -11.15 -6.60 -20.11
CA TRP A 118 -10.12 -6.67 -19.08
C TRP A 118 -10.42 -7.70 -17.98
N GLU A 119 -11.68 -7.79 -17.52
CA GLU A 119 -12.09 -8.82 -16.55
C GLU A 119 -12.04 -10.23 -17.16
N THR A 120 -12.38 -10.39 -18.44
CA THR A 120 -12.24 -11.66 -19.18
C THR A 120 -10.79 -12.11 -19.25
N ILE A 121 -9.88 -11.23 -19.68
CA ILE A 121 -8.44 -11.53 -19.75
C ILE A 121 -7.90 -11.89 -18.37
N LYS A 122 -8.27 -11.14 -17.33
CA LYS A 122 -7.86 -11.47 -15.95
C LYS A 122 -8.39 -12.82 -15.47
N ALA A 123 -9.57 -13.23 -15.91
CA ALA A 123 -10.12 -14.54 -15.57
C ALA A 123 -9.32 -15.66 -16.25
N GLN A 124 -9.00 -15.50 -17.54
CA GLN A 124 -8.14 -16.43 -18.28
C GLN A 124 -6.76 -16.56 -17.64
N GLU A 125 -6.11 -15.44 -17.29
CA GLU A 125 -4.80 -15.46 -16.64
C GLU A 125 -4.79 -16.21 -15.29
N ARG A 126 -5.91 -16.19 -14.55
CA ARG A 126 -6.04 -16.97 -13.31
C ARG A 126 -6.12 -18.47 -13.60
N THR A 127 -6.86 -18.86 -14.62
CA THR A 127 -7.00 -20.25 -15.05
C THR A 127 -5.69 -20.82 -15.59
N GLU A 128 -4.91 -20.00 -16.29
CA GLU A 128 -3.60 -20.37 -16.86
C GLU A 128 -2.46 -20.39 -15.84
N GLY A 129 -2.73 -20.12 -14.55
CA GLY A 129 -1.73 -20.19 -13.48
C GLY A 129 -0.68 -19.07 -13.52
N LEU A 130 -0.85 -18.06 -14.38
CA LEU A 130 0.10 -16.96 -14.58
C LEU A 130 0.33 -16.08 -13.34
N HIS A 131 -0.47 -16.25 -12.28
CA HIS A 131 -0.37 -15.48 -11.04
C HIS A 131 -0.03 -16.32 -9.79
N GLY A 132 0.38 -17.59 -9.95
CA GLY A 132 0.83 -18.44 -8.84
C GLY A 132 -0.15 -18.59 -7.67
N ARG A 133 -1.42 -18.22 -7.87
CA ARG A 133 -2.50 -18.22 -6.88
C ARG A 133 -3.57 -19.18 -7.36
N GLU A 134 -3.91 -20.14 -6.50
CA GLU A 134 -4.99 -21.11 -6.72
C GLU A 134 -6.29 -20.42 -7.13
N ALA A 135 -7.05 -21.04 -8.03
CA ALA A 135 -8.32 -20.55 -8.54
C ALA A 135 -9.48 -20.92 -7.58
N GLY A 136 -10.33 -19.94 -7.27
CA GLY A 136 -11.55 -20.07 -6.46
C GLY A 136 -12.32 -18.75 -6.40
N ALA A 137 -13.63 -18.78 -6.13
CA ALA A 137 -14.51 -17.60 -6.21
C ALA A 137 -14.09 -16.43 -5.28
N LEU A 138 -13.36 -16.73 -4.19
CA LEU A 138 -12.81 -15.75 -3.22
C LEU A 138 -11.27 -15.66 -3.27
N THR A 139 -10.63 -16.26 -4.28
CA THR A 139 -9.17 -16.26 -4.41
C THR A 139 -8.67 -14.94 -5.01
N GLY A 140 -7.47 -14.52 -4.58
CA GLY A 140 -6.81 -13.30 -5.06
C GLY A 140 -6.75 -12.14 -4.07
N LEU A 141 -7.47 -12.19 -2.94
CA LEU A 141 -7.33 -11.17 -1.90
C LEU A 141 -6.01 -11.35 -1.13
N PRO A 142 -5.17 -10.30 -0.99
CA PRO A 142 -4.03 -10.37 -0.09
C PRO A 142 -4.50 -10.59 1.34
N ARG A 143 -4.02 -11.66 2.00
CA ARG A 143 -4.28 -11.92 3.42
C ARG A 143 -3.75 -10.79 4.33
N ALA A 144 -2.83 -9.98 3.81
CA ALA A 144 -2.27 -8.81 4.48
C ALA A 144 -3.16 -7.56 4.37
N LEU A 145 -4.29 -7.61 3.65
CA LEU A 145 -5.22 -6.49 3.63
C LEU A 145 -5.75 -6.19 5.04
N PRO A 146 -5.92 -4.91 5.42
CA PRO A 146 -6.64 -4.54 6.62
C PRO A 146 -8.02 -5.20 6.65
N ALA A 147 -8.46 -5.64 7.83
CA ALA A 147 -9.66 -6.47 7.99
C ALA A 147 -10.91 -5.89 7.31
N LEU A 148 -11.11 -4.56 7.39
CA LEU A 148 -12.24 -3.90 6.74
C LEU A 148 -12.11 -3.87 5.21
N ALA A 149 -10.91 -3.61 4.69
CA ALA A 149 -10.67 -3.65 3.23
C ALA A 149 -10.84 -5.07 2.69
N LEU A 150 -10.36 -6.08 3.43
CA LEU A 150 -10.57 -7.48 3.10
C LEU A 150 -12.08 -7.83 3.09
N ALA A 151 -12.81 -7.41 4.12
CA ALA A 151 -14.25 -7.65 4.23
C ALA A 151 -15.02 -7.01 3.06
N GLN A 152 -14.73 -5.74 2.74
CA GLN A 152 -15.33 -5.05 1.59
C GLN A 152 -15.06 -5.80 0.29
N ARG A 153 -13.79 -6.14 0.01
CA ARG A 153 -13.43 -6.86 -1.23
C ARG A 153 -14.07 -8.25 -1.31
N THR A 154 -14.20 -8.95 -0.18
CA THR A 154 -14.88 -10.24 -0.09
C THR A 154 -16.37 -10.07 -0.43
N GLN A 155 -17.02 -9.02 0.08
CA GLN A 155 -18.40 -8.70 -0.23
C GLN A 155 -18.58 -8.31 -1.71
N ASP A 156 -17.66 -7.54 -2.28
CA ASP A 156 -17.68 -7.19 -3.71
C ASP A 156 -17.59 -8.44 -4.60
N GLN A 157 -16.72 -9.41 -4.23
CA GLN A 157 -16.60 -10.69 -4.94
C GLN A 157 -17.86 -11.54 -4.80
N ALA A 158 -18.43 -11.62 -3.59
CA ALA A 158 -19.69 -12.33 -3.35
C ALA A 158 -20.84 -11.73 -4.17
N ALA A 159 -20.96 -10.40 -4.22
CA ALA A 159 -21.96 -9.71 -5.02
C ALA A 159 -21.82 -10.01 -6.52
N ARG A 160 -20.59 -10.06 -7.04
CA ARG A 160 -20.33 -10.46 -8.45
C ARG A 160 -20.76 -11.90 -8.75
N ALA A 161 -20.71 -12.79 -7.75
CA ALA A 161 -21.20 -14.16 -7.86
C ALA A 161 -22.73 -14.29 -7.65
N GLY A 162 -23.45 -13.17 -7.53
CA GLY A 162 -24.90 -13.14 -7.29
C GLY A 162 -25.30 -13.22 -5.82
N PHE A 163 -24.34 -13.24 -4.89
CA PHE A 163 -24.62 -13.20 -3.45
C PHE A 163 -24.72 -11.75 -2.98
N ALA A 164 -25.93 -11.18 -3.06
CA ALA A 164 -26.23 -9.84 -2.59
C ALA A 164 -27.37 -9.87 -1.56
N TRP A 165 -27.33 -8.96 -0.60
CA TRP A 165 -28.44 -8.77 0.33
C TRP A 165 -29.62 -8.13 -0.41
N PRO A 166 -30.86 -8.61 -0.19
CA PRO A 166 -32.04 -8.03 -0.84
C PRO A 166 -32.33 -6.61 -0.35
N ASP A 167 -32.04 -6.32 0.93
CA ASP A 167 -32.14 -4.98 1.50
C ASP A 167 -31.21 -4.80 2.72
N LEU A 168 -31.18 -3.58 3.25
CA LEU A 168 -30.43 -3.24 4.45
C LEU A 168 -30.89 -4.03 5.69
N ARG A 169 -32.18 -4.38 5.78
CA ARG A 169 -32.73 -5.11 6.93
C ARG A 169 -32.19 -6.53 6.99
N ALA A 170 -32.10 -7.22 5.87
CA ALA A 170 -31.49 -8.55 5.78
C ALA A 170 -30.02 -8.53 6.23
N ALA A 171 -29.24 -7.56 5.74
CA ALA A 171 -27.85 -7.38 6.15
C ALA A 171 -27.72 -7.08 7.66
N LEU A 172 -28.53 -6.15 8.19
CA LEU A 172 -28.56 -5.84 9.62
C LEU A 172 -29.01 -7.02 10.49
N GLY A 173 -29.92 -7.86 9.97
CA GLY A 173 -30.33 -9.11 10.61
C GLY A 173 -29.14 -10.02 10.87
N LYS A 174 -28.30 -10.24 9.85
CA LYS A 174 -27.11 -11.08 9.99
C LYS A 174 -26.07 -10.50 10.93
N VAL A 175 -25.86 -9.17 10.92
CA VAL A 175 -24.97 -8.50 11.90
C VAL A 175 -25.44 -8.76 13.34
N ARG A 176 -26.76 -8.69 13.59
CA ARG A 176 -27.34 -8.95 14.91
C ARG A 176 -27.20 -10.42 15.32
N GLU A 177 -27.36 -11.35 14.39
CA GLU A 177 -27.16 -12.78 14.59
C GLU A 177 -25.72 -13.08 15.03
N GLU A 178 -24.72 -12.62 14.28
CA GLU A 178 -23.29 -12.80 14.59
C GLU A 178 -22.92 -12.18 15.96
N LEU A 179 -23.48 -11.01 16.28
CA LEU A 179 -23.30 -10.38 17.59
C LEU A 179 -23.91 -11.22 18.72
N ALA A 180 -25.09 -11.82 18.48
CA ALA A 180 -25.74 -12.68 19.45
C ALA A 180 -24.95 -13.99 19.65
N GLU A 181 -24.40 -14.57 18.58
CA GLU A 181 -23.49 -15.73 18.67
C GLU A 181 -22.22 -15.40 19.46
N PHE A 182 -21.59 -14.26 19.15
CA PHE A 182 -20.41 -13.79 19.87
C PHE A 182 -20.67 -13.66 21.37
N ARG A 183 -21.84 -13.14 21.76
CA ARG A 183 -22.28 -13.01 23.17
C ARG A 183 -22.53 -14.35 23.85
N ARG A 184 -22.97 -15.37 23.11
CA ARG A 184 -23.26 -16.72 23.66
C ARG A 184 -22.02 -17.57 23.88
N ARG A 185 -20.84 -17.15 23.39
CA ARG A 185 -19.61 -17.93 23.47
C ARG A 185 -19.12 -18.07 24.93
N PRO A 186 -19.07 -19.28 25.50
CA PRO A 186 -18.58 -19.49 26.86
C PRO A 186 -17.05 -19.71 26.83
N ALA A 187 -16.27 -18.66 27.11
CA ALA A 187 -14.86 -18.74 27.53
C ALA A 187 -14.33 -17.35 27.91
N PRO A 188 -13.37 -17.24 28.86
CA PRO A 188 -12.56 -16.04 28.95
C PRO A 188 -11.85 -15.81 27.60
N LEU A 189 -11.65 -14.54 27.23
CA LEU A 189 -10.85 -14.18 26.05
C LEU A 189 -9.52 -14.95 26.11
N PRO A 190 -9.06 -15.55 24.99
CA PRO A 190 -7.78 -16.22 24.99
C PRO A 190 -6.73 -15.26 25.53
N ALA A 191 -5.89 -15.75 26.46
CA ALA A 191 -4.76 -14.98 26.96
C ALA A 191 -4.02 -14.38 25.75
N PRO A 192 -3.59 -13.11 25.82
CA PRO A 192 -2.88 -12.50 24.71
C PRO A 192 -1.75 -13.45 24.33
N ARG A 193 -1.78 -13.97 23.09
CA ARG A 193 -0.69 -14.80 22.58
C ARG A 193 0.56 -13.93 22.74
N ARG A 194 1.46 -14.29 23.65
CA ARG A 194 2.84 -13.82 23.61
C ARG A 194 3.44 -14.44 22.36
N GLY A 195 3.15 -13.83 21.22
CA GLY A 195 3.78 -14.19 19.98
C GLY A 195 5.27 -13.91 20.13
N ALA A 196 6.08 -14.95 20.11
CA ALA A 196 7.39 -14.84 19.52
C ALA A 196 7.19 -14.22 18.12
N GLY A 197 7.60 -12.97 17.94
CA GLY A 197 7.82 -12.37 16.62
C GLY A 197 6.63 -11.92 15.77
N ALA A 198 5.40 -11.85 16.28
CA ALA A 198 4.28 -11.24 15.55
C ALA A 198 4.00 -9.84 16.12
N GLN A 199 4.76 -8.84 15.66
CA GLN A 199 4.43 -7.44 15.87
C GLN A 199 3.08 -7.17 15.18
N GLY A 200 1.99 -7.19 15.96
CA GLY A 200 0.86 -6.34 15.67
C GLY A 200 1.40 -4.92 15.68
N GLY A 201 1.65 -4.38 14.49
CA GLY A 201 2.15 -3.03 14.29
C GLY A 201 1.15 -2.02 14.83
N VAL A 202 1.21 -1.75 16.13
CA VAL A 202 1.09 -0.37 16.56
C VAL A 202 2.28 0.31 15.89
N TYR A 203 2.03 1.07 14.82
CA TYR A 203 3.04 1.86 14.14
C TYR A 203 3.75 2.71 15.19
N ARG A 204 4.91 2.23 15.64
CA ARG A 204 5.84 3.05 16.39
C ARG A 204 6.75 3.62 15.33
N VAL A 205 6.37 4.77 14.80
CA VAL A 205 7.22 5.60 13.95
C VAL A 205 8.54 5.79 14.72
N PRO A 206 9.66 5.25 14.24
CA PRO A 206 10.96 5.68 14.73
C PRO A 206 11.07 7.14 14.29
N ARG A 207 11.16 8.07 15.26
CA ARG A 207 11.42 9.47 14.95
C ARG A 207 12.65 9.55 14.05
N PRO A 208 12.62 10.27 12.92
CA PRO A 208 13.85 10.58 12.20
C PRO A 208 14.77 11.35 13.14
N PHE A 209 15.99 10.86 13.27
CA PHE A 209 17.03 11.47 14.07
C PHE A 209 17.53 12.72 13.35
N CYS A 210 16.78 13.81 13.46
CA CYS A 210 17.34 15.13 13.21
C CYS A 210 18.29 15.44 14.38
N ALA A 211 19.58 15.20 14.17
CA ALA A 211 20.62 15.82 14.97
C ALA A 211 20.39 17.33 14.94
N HIS A 212 20.26 17.98 16.10
CA HIS A 212 20.74 19.33 16.46
C HIS A 212 20.27 19.67 17.89
N GLY A 213 21.23 19.99 18.78
CA GLY A 213 21.00 20.78 20.00
C GLY A 213 20.70 20.01 21.29
N GLY A 214 21.65 20.02 22.22
CA GLY A 214 21.54 19.38 23.54
C GLY A 214 20.53 20.02 24.49
N GLY A 215 19.91 19.19 25.33
CA GLY A 215 19.05 19.59 26.45
C GLY A 215 18.71 18.39 27.34
N ARG A 216 18.87 18.53 28.66
CA ARG A 216 18.84 17.46 29.68
C ARG A 216 17.45 16.80 29.90
N PRO A 217 17.38 15.56 30.44
CA PRO A 217 16.12 14.81 30.58
C PRO A 217 15.40 15.12 31.90
N GLY A 218 14.08 15.32 31.86
CA GLY A 218 13.26 15.37 33.06
C GLY A 218 11.77 15.59 32.78
N SER A 219 10.95 14.64 33.24
CA SER A 219 9.47 14.61 33.34
C SER A 219 8.70 13.90 32.21
N ARG A 220 7.92 12.87 32.63
CA ARG A 220 6.94 12.12 31.81
C ARG A 220 5.62 12.90 31.78
N PRO A 221 4.96 13.08 30.62
CA PRO A 221 3.61 13.64 30.57
C PRO A 221 2.53 12.54 30.81
N PRO A 222 1.34 12.90 31.32
CA PRO A 222 0.24 11.98 31.58
C PRO A 222 -0.49 11.54 30.29
N PRO A 223 -1.25 10.43 30.31
CA PRO A 223 -1.87 9.88 29.10
C PRO A 223 -2.99 10.77 28.53
N HIS A 224 -2.93 11.01 27.22
CA HIS A 224 -3.90 11.81 26.47
C HIS A 224 -5.28 11.12 26.40
N ARG A 225 -6.32 11.89 26.74
CA ARG A 225 -7.74 11.56 26.48
C ARG A 225 -8.02 11.61 24.98
N VAL A 226 -8.76 10.61 24.48
CA VAL A 226 -9.29 10.56 23.11
C VAL A 226 -10.27 11.72 22.90
N HIS A 227 -9.87 12.73 22.13
CA HIS A 227 -10.76 13.81 21.72
C HIS A 227 -11.59 13.40 20.51
N ARG A 228 -12.91 13.25 20.70
CA ARG A 228 -13.89 13.40 19.61
C ARG A 228 -13.80 14.84 19.10
N ARG A 229 -13.45 15.05 17.83
CA ARG A 229 -13.64 16.36 17.18
C ARG A 229 -14.64 16.19 16.03
N ARG A 230 -15.89 16.52 16.35
CA ARG A 230 -16.81 17.15 15.40
C ARG A 230 -16.38 18.62 15.25
N ASP A 231 -16.71 19.15 14.08
CA ASP A 231 -16.84 20.56 13.74
C ASP A 231 -15.53 21.35 13.51
N VAL A 232 -15.11 21.29 12.26
CA VAL A 232 -14.31 22.31 11.58
C VAL A 232 -15.21 23.54 11.37
N ARG A 233 -14.89 24.66 12.04
CA ARG A 233 -15.24 26.00 11.55
C ARG A 233 -14.11 26.98 11.79
N ALA A 234 -13.88 27.76 10.74
CA ALA A 234 -12.91 28.82 10.51
C ALA A 234 -12.75 29.84 11.64
N VAL A 235 -11.52 30.34 11.80
CA VAL A 235 -11.25 31.77 12.05
C VAL A 235 -10.07 32.20 11.18
N ALA A 236 -10.26 33.35 10.56
CA ALA A 236 -9.50 33.91 9.47
C ALA A 236 -8.20 34.64 9.89
N CYS A 237 -7.30 34.75 8.92
CA CYS A 237 -6.49 35.92 8.55
C CYS A 237 -6.09 36.92 9.64
N GLY A 238 -4.78 37.06 9.86
CA GLY A 238 -4.17 38.16 10.60
C GLY A 238 -2.72 38.35 10.19
N SER A 239 -2.50 39.30 9.29
CA SER A 239 -1.25 39.84 8.77
C SER A 239 -0.19 40.14 9.85
N ILE A 240 1.10 40.12 9.49
CA ILE A 240 2.09 41.15 9.88
C ILE A 240 3.30 41.07 8.94
N SER A 241 3.58 42.23 8.32
CA SER A 241 4.79 42.58 7.58
C SER A 241 5.98 42.84 8.51
N SER A 242 7.18 42.61 7.98
CA SER A 242 8.42 43.40 8.20
C SER A 242 8.82 43.78 9.63
N CYS A 243 10.00 43.30 10.05
CA CYS A 243 10.96 44.13 10.80
C CYS A 243 12.39 43.57 10.72
N ARG A 244 13.22 44.32 9.99
CA ARG A 244 14.71 44.45 9.99
C ARG A 244 15.58 43.25 9.62
#